data_AF-A0A1Y6KVT9-F1
#
_entry.id   AF-A0A1Y6KVT9-F1
#
_cell.length_a   1.000
_cell.length_b   1.000
_cell.length_c   1.000
_cell.angle_alpha   90.00
_cell.angle_beta   90.00
_cell.angle_gamma   90.00
#
_symmetry.space_group_name_H-M   'P 1'
#
loop_
_entity.id
_entity.type
_entity.pdbx_description
1 polymer ?
#
loop_
_entity_poly.entity_id
_entity_poly.type
_entity_poly.pdbx_seq_one_letter_code
_entity_poly.pdbx_strand_id
1 'polypeptide(L)'
;MSSGRRDPSEYVSIIAEVFYDASRRKNGVRPCVGEVFPQTMKIECARAIRDYAIGTKVKLDVVETEKEGSRSFLYSSYKWRHEIVR
;
A
#
# COMPACT_ATOMS: atom_id res chain seq x y z
N MET A 1 -13.95 4.76 21.14
CA MET A 1 -13.37 5.82 20.29
C MET A 1 -11.90 5.91 20.63
N SER A 2 -11.03 5.35 19.80
CA SER A 2 -9.60 5.50 19.99
C SER A 2 -9.01 5.86 18.64
N SER A 3 -8.83 7.15 18.41
CA SER A 3 -8.02 7.70 17.34
C SER A 3 -6.56 7.28 17.59
N GLY A 4 -6.28 5.98 17.40
CA GLY A 4 -4.97 5.40 17.60
C GLY A 4 -4.01 5.95 16.56
N ARG A 5 -3.17 6.88 16.98
CA ARG A 5 -2.00 7.28 16.19
C ARG A 5 -1.11 6.04 16.16
N ARG A 6 -1.05 5.33 15.03
CA ARG A 6 -0.12 4.19 14.87
C ARG A 6 1.31 4.67 15.09
N ASP A 7 2.08 3.88 15.82
CA ASP A 7 3.49 4.17 16.03
C ASP A 7 4.24 4.03 14.70
N PRO A 8 5.13 4.98 14.34
CA PRO A 8 5.94 4.86 13.14
C PRO A 8 6.75 3.56 13.04
N SER A 9 7.11 2.95 14.18
CA SER A 9 7.85 1.68 14.24
C SER A 9 7.03 0.46 13.80
N GLU A 10 5.70 0.57 13.70
CA GLU A 10 4.84 -0.49 13.17
C GLU A 10 4.89 -0.58 11.64
N TYR A 11 5.44 0.44 10.97
CA TYR A 11 5.52 0.47 9.53
C TYR A 11 6.78 -0.25 9.04
N VAL A 12 6.62 -1.01 7.96
CA VAL A 12 7.67 -1.71 7.27
C VAL A 12 7.83 -1.12 5.87
N SER A 13 9.06 -0.79 5.49
CA SER A 13 9.37 -0.35 4.13
C SER A 13 9.31 -1.52 3.15
N ILE A 14 8.53 -1.39 2.08
CA ILE A 14 8.47 -2.39 1.00
C ILE A 14 8.56 -1.73 -0.37
N ILE A 15 8.81 -2.52 -1.41
CA ILE A 15 8.58 -2.11 -2.81
C ILE A 15 7.18 -2.57 -3.23
N ALA A 16 6.34 -1.63 -3.66
CA ALA A 16 5.04 -1.92 -4.23
C ALA A 16 4.99 -1.57 -5.71
N GLU A 17 4.03 -2.12 -6.43
CA GLU A 17 3.76 -1.78 -7.82
C GLU A 17 2.33 -1.28 -8.01
N VAL A 18 2.18 -0.33 -8.94
CA VAL A 18 0.88 0.11 -9.43
C VAL A 18 0.35 -0.94 -10.40
N PHE A 19 -0.87 -1.41 -10.18
CA PHE A 19 -1.52 -2.39 -11.05
C PHE A 19 -2.95 -1.94 -11.37
N TYR A 20 -3.51 -2.47 -12.46
CA TYR A 20 -4.93 -2.25 -12.77
C TYR A 20 -5.80 -3.24 -11.99
N ASP A 21 -6.62 -2.72 -11.07
CA ASP A 21 -7.59 -3.51 -10.32
C ASP A 21 -8.88 -3.62 -11.12
N ALA A 22 -9.02 -4.71 -11.87
CA ALA A 22 -10.20 -4.99 -12.68
C ALA A 22 -11.50 -5.03 -11.85
N SER A 23 -11.44 -5.48 -10.59
CA SER A 23 -12.62 -5.56 -9.71
C SER A 23 -13.18 -4.19 -9.34
N ARG A 24 -12.32 -3.18 -9.28
CA ARG A 24 -12.69 -1.79 -8.96
C ARG A 24 -12.64 -0.86 -10.18
N ARG A 25 -12.28 -1.38 -11.35
CA ARG A 25 -12.06 -0.65 -12.61
C ARG A 25 -11.19 0.60 -12.45
N LYS A 26 -10.11 0.49 -11.65
CA LYS A 26 -9.19 1.59 -11.34
C LYS A 26 -7.81 1.09 -10.97
N ASN A 27 -6.83 2.00 -10.90
CA ASN A 27 -5.49 1.66 -10.42
C ASN A 27 -5.50 1.36 -8.92
N GLY A 28 -4.81 0.28 -8.56
CA GLY A 28 -4.49 -0.11 -7.19
C GLY A 28 -2.98 -0.19 -7.00
N VAL A 29 -2.57 -0.40 -5.75
CA VAL A 29 -1.17 -0.62 -5.38
C VAL A 29 -1.10 -1.91 -4.59
N ARG A 30 -0.11 -2.76 -4.90
CA ARG A 30 0.12 -4.05 -4.24
C ARG A 30 1.61 -4.28 -4.01
N PRO A 31 2.02 -5.11 -3.04
CA PRO A 31 3.42 -5.50 -2.88
C PRO A 31 3.99 -6.11 -4.17
N CYS A 32 5.28 -5.88 -4.43
CA CYS A 32 6.01 -6.60 -5.48
C CYS A 32 6.19 -8.08 -5.09
N VAL A 33 6.44 -8.94 -6.09
CA VAL A 33 6.81 -10.34 -5.85
C VAL A 33 8.10 -10.40 -5.03
N GLY A 34 8.11 -11.21 -3.96
CA GLY A 34 9.28 -11.41 -3.10
C GLY A 34 9.37 -10.46 -1.90
N GLU A 35 8.45 -9.51 -1.77
CA GLU A 35 8.32 -8.69 -0.56
C GLU A 35 7.72 -9.48 0.61
N VAL A 36 7.84 -8.91 1.81
CA VAL A 36 7.34 -9.52 3.06
C VAL A 36 5.83 -9.78 3.06
N PHE A 37 5.06 -8.99 2.31
CA PHE A 37 3.61 -9.14 2.19
C PHE A 37 3.22 -9.73 0.82
N PRO A 38 2.17 -10.57 0.76
CA PRO A 38 1.75 -11.19 -0.49
C PRO A 38 1.11 -10.19 -1.45
N GLN A 39 1.31 -10.40 -2.77
CA GLN A 39 0.73 -9.57 -3.83
C GLN A 39 -0.81 -9.54 -3.87
N THR A 40 -1.45 -10.47 -3.16
CA THR A 40 -2.91 -10.53 -3.02
C THR A 40 -3.45 -9.44 -2.09
N MET A 41 -2.60 -8.84 -1.25
CA MET A 41 -2.98 -7.72 -0.38
C MET A 41 -3.00 -6.40 -1.16
N LYS A 42 -4.03 -5.60 -0.86
CA LYS A 42 -4.15 -4.24 -1.40
C LYS A 42 -3.49 -3.25 -0.45
N ILE A 43 -2.81 -2.26 -1.00
CA ILE A 43 -2.25 -1.14 -0.26
C ILE A 43 -3.15 0.08 -0.44
N GLU A 44 -3.80 0.50 0.65
CA GLU A 44 -4.46 1.80 0.71
C GLU A 44 -3.40 2.87 0.99
N CYS A 45 -3.20 3.76 0.03
CA CYS A 45 -2.13 4.74 0.01
C CYS A 45 -2.59 6.10 -0.55
N ALA A 46 -1.66 7.05 -0.62
CA ALA A 46 -1.91 8.36 -1.22
C ALA A 46 -2.41 8.23 -2.67
N ARG A 47 -3.36 9.08 -3.05
CA ARG A 47 -3.92 9.11 -4.41
C ARG A 47 -2.84 9.32 -5.48
N ALA A 48 -1.84 10.16 -5.19
CA ALA A 48 -0.74 10.44 -6.10
C ALA A 48 -0.01 9.19 -6.59
N ILE A 49 0.12 8.15 -5.74
CA ILE A 49 0.78 6.89 -6.11
C ILE A 49 -0.08 6.09 -7.10
N ARG A 50 -1.40 6.08 -6.90
CA ARG A 50 -2.36 5.39 -7.79
C ARG A 50 -2.45 6.03 -9.17
N ASP A 51 -2.13 7.32 -9.28
CA ASP A 51 -2.15 8.06 -10.54
C ASP A 51 -0.87 7.84 -11.38
N TYR A 52 0.12 7.12 -10.87
CA TYR A 52 1.28 6.69 -11.66
C TYR A 52 0.91 5.63 -12.71
N ALA A 53 1.78 5.46 -13.72
CA ALA A 53 1.59 4.47 -14.76
C ALA A 53 1.58 3.05 -14.17
N ILE A 54 0.76 2.16 -14.73
CA ILE A 54 0.73 0.75 -14.39
C ILE A 54 2.15 0.15 -14.57
N GLY A 55 2.57 -0.67 -13.61
CA GLY A 55 3.92 -1.25 -13.53
C GLY A 55 4.95 -0.35 -12.84
N THR A 56 4.60 0.89 -12.50
CA THR A 56 5.49 1.77 -11.71
C THR A 56 5.74 1.15 -10.34
N LYS A 57 7.02 0.97 -9.99
CA LYS A 57 7.45 0.49 -8.68
C LYS A 57 7.72 1.67 -7.75
N VAL A 58 7.29 1.56 -6.51
CA VAL A 58 7.37 2.62 -5.51
C VAL A 58 7.78 2.01 -4.18
N LYS A 59 8.80 2.57 -3.54
CA LYS A 59 9.16 2.28 -2.16
C LYS A 59 8.31 3.14 -1.23
N LEU A 60 7.63 2.52 -0.29
CA LEU A 60 6.79 3.18 0.69
C LEU A 60 6.69 2.36 1.98
N ASP A 61 6.35 3.04 3.05
CA ASP A 61 6.15 2.44 4.36
C ASP A 61 4.70 2.01 4.53
N VAL A 62 4.50 0.76 4.93
CA VAL A 62 3.17 0.15 5.10
C VAL A 62 3.05 -0.53 6.45
N VAL A 63 1.83 -0.61 6.94
CA VAL A 63 1.48 -1.38 8.14
C VAL A 63 0.26 -2.23 7.84
N GLU A 64 0.28 -3.47 8.33
CA GLU A 64 -0.88 -4.35 8.20
C GLU A 64 -2.06 -3.80 9.00
N THR A 65 -3.23 -3.88 8.40
CA THR A 65 -4.47 -3.37 8.97
C THR A 65 -5.56 -4.40 8.80
N GLU A 66 -6.24 -4.69 9.89
CA GLU A 66 -7.45 -5.48 9.87
C GLU A 66 -8.65 -4.56 10.04
N LYS A 67 -9.73 -4.91 9.36
CA LYS A 67 -11.03 -4.30 9.58
C LYS A 67 -11.99 -5.43 9.86
N GLU A 68 -12.73 -5.32 10.95
CA GLU A 68 -13.72 -6.31 11.38
C GLU A 68 -14.67 -6.66 10.21
N GLY A 69 -14.75 -7.95 9.87
CA GLY A 69 -15.54 -8.45 8.73
C GLY A 69 -14.95 -8.22 7.34
N SER A 70 -13.68 -7.76 7.23
CA SER A 70 -12.99 -7.54 5.95
C SER A 70 -11.68 -8.32 5.90
N ARG A 71 -11.18 -8.54 4.67
CA ARG A 71 -9.82 -9.04 4.45
C ARG A 71 -8.79 -8.02 4.96
N SER A 72 -7.69 -8.52 5.51
CA SER A 72 -6.53 -7.71 5.89
C SER A 72 -5.99 -6.95 4.68
N PHE A 73 -5.57 -5.71 4.91
CA PHE A 73 -5.02 -4.82 3.89
C PHE A 73 -3.85 -4.04 4.47
N LEU A 74 -3.00 -3.54 3.59
CA LEU A 74 -1.87 -2.71 3.97
C LEU A 74 -2.27 -1.25 3.91
N TYR A 75 -1.85 -0.48 4.90
CA TYR A 75 -2.08 0.95 4.94
C TYR A 75 -0.74 1.69 4.88
N SER A 76 -0.65 2.65 3.96
CA SER A 76 0.43 3.63 3.93
C SER A 76 -0.13 5.01 4.22
N SER A 77 0.47 5.72 5.16
CA SER A 77 -0.01 7.05 5.53
C SER A 77 0.36 8.07 4.47
N TYR A 78 -0.60 8.89 4.06
CA TYR A 78 -0.42 9.94 3.04
C TYR A 78 0.62 11.01 3.41
N LYS A 79 1.05 11.06 4.69
CA LYS A 79 2.08 11.98 5.18
C LYS A 79 3.49 11.48 4.92
N TRP A 80 3.65 10.18 4.65
CA TRP A 80 4.95 9.57 4.46
C TRP A 80 5.42 9.82 3.03
N ARG A 81 6.72 10.04 2.89
CA ARG A 81 7.35 10.21 1.58
C ARG A 81 7.42 8.84 0.91
N HIS A 82 7.11 8.80 -0.38
CA HIS A 82 7.31 7.63 -1.22
C HIS A 82 8.32 7.94 -2.32
N GLU A 83 9.00 6.91 -2.81
CA GLU A 83 10.07 7.03 -3.80
C GLU A 83 9.81 6.10 -4.98
N ILE A 84 9.90 6.61 -6.22
CA ILE A 84 9.79 5.75 -7.41
C ILE A 84 11.09 4.97 -7.57
N VAL A 85 10.97 3.65 -7.68
CA VAL A 85 12.09 2.74 -7.94
C VAL A 85 12.16 2.49 -9.44
N ARG A 86 13.34 2.69 -10.04
CA ARG A 86 13.61 2.44 -11.46
C ARG A 86 14.18 1.04 -11.67
#